data_AF-A0A7C2K4Z1-F1
#
_entry.id   AF-A0A7C2K4Z1-F1
#
_cell.length_a   1.000
_cell.length_b   1.000
_cell.length_c   1.000
_cell.angle_alpha   90.00
_cell.angle_beta   90.00
_cell.angle_gamma   90.00
#
_symmetry.space_group_name_H-M   'P 1'
#
loop_
_entity.id
_entity.type
_entity.pdbx_description
1 polymer ?
#
loop_
_entity_poly.entity_id
_entity_poly.type
_entity_poly.pdbx_seq_one_letter_code
_entity_poly.pdbx_strand_id
1 'polypeptide(L)'
;MTRNYWEQIKKGAESFAKKREKEGGGFGATPLLPPTVEDTYFGLAILDLCQALDETSKAKHLSYLLTISWQELLPETLLYYLKALSLLDGARPNSKELKKYLDEFLAKATSVKRLAILFSIAQTLDLSEQSERFSLKEVKEGIRQEILRIL
;
A
#
# COMPACT_ATOMS: atom_id res chain seq x y z
N MET A 1 -22.61 22.80 -26.61
CA MET A 1 -21.60 22.77 -25.54
C MET A 1 -21.70 21.45 -24.79
N THR A 2 -20.97 20.43 -25.21
CA THR A 2 -20.77 19.21 -24.41
C THR A 2 -19.75 19.55 -23.34
N ARG A 3 -20.22 19.88 -22.12
CA ARG A 3 -19.37 20.00 -20.94
C ARG A 3 -18.60 18.68 -20.82
N ASN A 4 -17.27 18.73 -20.80
CA ASN A 4 -16.46 17.54 -20.61
C ASN A 4 -16.67 17.04 -19.17
N TYR A 5 -17.59 16.09 -19.02
CA TYR A 5 -18.02 15.56 -17.73
C TYR A 5 -16.88 14.81 -17.02
N TRP A 6 -16.02 14.14 -17.79
CA TRP A 6 -14.85 13.43 -17.28
C TRP A 6 -13.84 14.36 -16.61
N GLU A 7 -13.59 15.51 -17.23
CA GLU A 7 -12.70 16.53 -16.65
C GLU A 7 -13.27 17.13 -15.36
N GLN A 8 -14.59 17.26 -15.25
CA GLN A 8 -15.23 17.71 -14.01
C GLN A 8 -15.12 16.64 -12.90
N ILE A 9 -15.30 15.36 -13.22
CA ILE A 9 -15.13 14.27 -12.25
C ILE A 9 -13.68 14.24 -11.74
N LYS A 10 -12.69 14.28 -12.63
CA LYS A 10 -11.26 14.26 -12.25
C LYS A 10 -10.93 15.42 -11.32
N LYS A 11 -11.32 16.65 -11.67
CA LYS A 11 -11.13 17.84 -10.82
C LYS A 11 -11.83 17.71 -9.46
N GLY A 12 -13.04 17.13 -9.44
CA GLY A 12 -13.77 16.86 -8.21
C GLY A 12 -13.06 15.87 -7.30
N ALA A 13 -12.56 14.76 -7.87
CA ALA A 13 -11.82 13.73 -7.15
C ALA A 13 -10.47 14.25 -6.63
N GLU A 14 -9.72 14.98 -7.46
CA GLU A 14 -8.48 15.65 -7.06
C GLU A 14 -8.72 16.61 -5.89
N SER A 15 -9.73 17.49 -6.00
CA SER A 15 -10.08 18.43 -4.92
C SER A 15 -10.50 17.70 -3.64
N PHE A 16 -11.22 16.59 -3.77
CA PHE A 16 -11.60 15.75 -2.64
C PHE A 16 -10.38 15.15 -1.91
N ALA A 17 -9.40 14.64 -2.65
CA ALA A 17 -8.17 14.10 -2.09
C ALA A 17 -7.33 15.20 -1.44
N LYS A 18 -7.08 16.31 -2.14
CA LYS A 18 -6.26 17.44 -1.62
C LYS A 18 -6.83 18.06 -0.34
N LYS A 19 -8.15 18.07 -0.15
CA LYS A 19 -8.77 18.53 1.12
C LYS A 19 -8.45 17.63 2.33
N ARG A 20 -8.01 16.40 2.11
CA ARG A 20 -7.68 15.41 3.14
C ARG A 20 -6.18 15.26 3.38
N GLU A 21 -5.39 15.76 2.44
CA GLU A 21 -3.95 15.85 2.53
C GLU A 21 -3.52 16.73 3.70
N LYS A 22 -2.50 16.30 4.43
CA LYS A 22 -1.89 17.05 5.54
C LYS A 22 -0.61 17.72 5.09
N GLU A 23 -0.22 18.75 5.83
CA GLU A 23 1.04 19.44 5.62
C GLU A 23 2.23 18.46 5.61
N GLY A 24 2.21 17.48 6.52
CA GLY A 24 3.25 16.45 6.62
C GLY A 24 3.25 15.38 5.52
N GLY A 25 2.30 15.38 4.57
CA GLY A 25 2.28 14.44 3.44
C GLY A 25 1.32 13.25 3.56
N GLY A 26 0.81 12.94 4.74
CA GLY A 26 -0.23 11.91 4.87
C GLY A 26 -1.61 12.40 4.46
N PHE A 27 -2.57 11.48 4.26
CA PHE A 27 -3.99 11.79 4.10
C PHE A 27 -4.78 11.19 5.25
N GLY A 28 -5.85 11.87 5.67
CA GLY A 28 -6.82 11.33 6.64
C GLY A 28 -8.21 11.16 6.04
N ALA A 29 -9.03 10.30 6.63
CA ALA A 29 -10.39 10.02 6.15
C ALA A 29 -11.27 11.29 6.02
N THR A 30 -11.01 12.30 6.85
CA THR A 30 -11.62 13.63 6.78
C THR A 30 -10.55 14.73 6.89
N PRO A 31 -10.90 15.98 6.51
CA PRO A 31 -9.97 17.11 6.66
C PRO A 31 -9.46 17.33 8.09
N LEU A 32 -10.22 16.91 9.11
CA LEU A 32 -9.88 17.15 10.52
C LEU A 32 -9.21 15.97 11.23
N LEU A 33 -9.26 14.77 10.65
CA LEU A 33 -8.64 13.58 11.25
C LEU A 33 -7.15 13.49 10.91
N PRO A 34 -6.32 12.88 11.80
CA PRO A 34 -4.92 12.63 11.51
C PRO A 34 -4.75 11.67 10.31
N PRO A 35 -3.57 11.67 9.67
CA PRO A 35 -3.36 10.82 8.53
C PRO A 35 -3.16 9.35 8.93
N THR A 36 -3.64 8.44 8.08
CA THR A 36 -3.39 7.00 8.22
C THR A 36 -2.71 6.46 6.96
N VAL A 37 -2.04 5.31 7.06
CA VAL A 37 -1.43 4.63 5.90
C VAL A 37 -2.49 4.33 4.83
N GLU A 38 -3.64 3.82 5.25
CA GLU A 38 -4.72 3.41 4.35
C GLU A 38 -5.31 4.62 3.61
N ASP A 39 -5.66 5.68 4.35
CA ASP A 39 -6.15 6.93 3.75
C ASP A 39 -5.10 7.55 2.82
N THR A 40 -3.82 7.45 3.19
CA THR A 40 -2.71 7.94 2.37
C THR A 40 -2.60 7.18 1.06
N TYR A 41 -2.67 5.85 1.08
CA TYR A 41 -2.71 5.05 -0.14
C TYR A 41 -3.88 5.46 -1.04
N PHE A 42 -5.10 5.58 -0.51
CA PHE A 42 -6.26 5.92 -1.32
C PHE A 42 -6.20 7.36 -1.84
N GLY A 43 -5.69 8.31 -1.04
CA GLY A 43 -5.43 9.68 -1.48
C GLY A 43 -4.45 9.72 -2.65
N LEU A 44 -3.33 9.02 -2.54
CA LEU A 44 -2.34 8.90 -3.61
C LEU A 44 -2.90 8.23 -4.86
N ALA A 45 -3.66 7.14 -4.70
CA ALA A 45 -4.27 6.44 -5.82
C ALA A 45 -5.28 7.33 -6.57
N ILE A 46 -6.04 8.17 -5.86
CA ILE A 46 -6.93 9.16 -6.49
C ILE A 46 -6.11 10.17 -7.30
N LEU A 47 -5.03 10.71 -6.72
CA LEU A 47 -4.18 11.69 -7.41
C LEU A 47 -3.50 11.09 -8.65
N ASP A 48 -2.99 9.86 -8.55
CA ASP A 48 -2.37 9.13 -9.67
C ASP A 48 -3.37 8.89 -10.81
N LEU A 49 -4.57 8.40 -10.51
CA LEU A 49 -5.66 8.21 -11.49
C LEU A 49 -6.08 9.53 -12.16
N CYS A 50 -5.96 10.65 -11.45
CA CYS A 50 -6.23 11.99 -11.97
C CYS A 50 -5.03 12.62 -12.70
N GLN A 51 -3.88 11.95 -12.75
CA GLN A 51 -2.61 12.48 -13.27
C GLN A 51 -2.18 13.78 -12.55
N ALA A 52 -2.47 13.87 -11.26
CA ALA A 52 -2.22 15.02 -10.39
C ALA A 52 -1.13 14.78 -9.34
N LEU A 53 -0.44 13.63 -9.42
CA LEU A 53 0.66 13.26 -8.54
C LEU A 53 2.00 13.62 -9.19
N ASP A 54 2.43 14.88 -9.02
CA ASP A 54 3.72 15.36 -9.54
C ASP A 54 4.91 14.97 -8.65
N GLU A 55 6.13 15.04 -9.19
CA GLU A 55 7.37 14.65 -8.50
C GLU A 55 7.63 15.42 -7.21
N THR A 56 7.22 16.69 -7.14
CA THR A 56 7.39 17.50 -5.91
C THR A 56 6.46 17.00 -4.81
N SER A 57 5.22 16.65 -5.18
CA SER A 57 4.22 16.09 -4.29
C SER A 57 4.62 14.69 -3.82
N LYS A 58 5.16 13.85 -4.72
CA LYS A 58 5.65 12.51 -4.39
C LYS A 58 6.67 12.52 -3.25
N ALA A 59 7.66 13.41 -3.29
CA ALA A 59 8.70 13.51 -2.26
C ALA A 59 8.12 13.79 -0.86
N LYS A 60 7.08 14.63 -0.78
CA LYS A 60 6.39 14.93 0.48
C LYS A 60 5.66 13.71 1.05
N HIS A 61 4.93 13.00 0.20
CA HIS A 61 4.19 11.79 0.60
C HIS A 61 5.13 10.64 0.97
N LEU A 62 6.25 10.51 0.27
CA LEU A 62 7.27 9.52 0.59
C LEU A 62 7.89 9.83 1.96
N SER A 63 8.19 11.10 2.23
CA SER A 63 8.71 11.54 3.53
C SER A 63 7.78 11.16 4.68
N TYR A 64 6.46 11.32 4.50
CA TYR A 64 5.46 10.82 5.46
C TYR A 64 5.56 9.31 5.68
N LEU A 65 5.57 8.51 4.61
CA LEU A 65 5.63 7.04 4.74
C LEU A 65 6.93 6.57 5.41
N LEU A 66 8.03 7.27 5.23
CA LEU A 66 9.30 6.95 5.88
C LEU A 66 9.29 7.22 7.40
N THR A 67 8.33 7.99 7.92
CA THR A 67 8.14 8.13 9.38
C THR A 67 7.45 6.93 10.03
N ILE A 68 6.95 5.98 9.23
CA ILE A 68 6.13 4.87 9.71
C ILE A 68 6.99 3.63 9.92
N SER A 69 6.99 3.11 11.15
CA SER A 69 7.59 1.81 11.48
C SER A 69 6.76 0.67 10.87
N TRP A 70 7.06 0.30 9.62
CA TRP A 70 6.27 -0.69 8.89
C TRP A 70 6.21 -2.06 9.59
N GLN A 71 7.21 -2.41 10.38
CA GLN A 71 7.28 -3.66 11.14
C GLN A 71 6.19 -3.76 12.23
N GLU A 72 5.68 -2.63 12.69
CA GLU A 72 4.64 -2.54 13.71
C GLU A 72 3.22 -2.56 13.11
N LEU A 73 3.10 -2.46 11.78
CA LEU A 73 1.82 -2.47 11.10
C LEU A 73 1.19 -3.86 11.12
N LEU A 74 -0.14 -3.90 11.17
CA LEU A 74 -0.90 -5.11 10.86
C LEU A 74 -0.82 -5.43 9.36
N PRO A 75 -0.99 -6.70 8.95
CA PRO A 75 -0.87 -7.09 7.54
C PRO A 75 -1.75 -6.28 6.60
N GLU A 76 -2.98 -5.99 7.01
CA GLU A 76 -3.93 -5.16 6.28
C GLU A 76 -3.34 -3.78 5.96
N THR A 77 -2.76 -3.13 6.97
CA THR A 77 -2.17 -1.79 6.86
C THR A 77 -0.84 -1.84 6.09
N LEU A 78 -0.02 -2.88 6.30
CA LEU A 78 1.24 -3.07 5.57
C LEU A 78 0.99 -3.23 4.06
N LEU A 79 -0.09 -3.91 3.65
CA LEU A 79 -0.43 -4.01 2.23
C LEU A 79 -0.64 -2.63 1.60
N TYR A 80 -1.37 -1.73 2.29
CA TYR A 80 -1.57 -0.36 1.81
C TYR A 80 -0.28 0.46 1.83
N TYR A 81 0.57 0.27 2.84
CA TYR A 81 1.90 0.87 2.90
C TYR A 81 2.75 0.53 1.67
N LEU A 82 2.85 -0.76 1.33
CA LEU A 82 3.62 -1.23 0.19
C LEU A 82 3.04 -0.73 -1.14
N LYS A 83 1.72 -0.68 -1.27
CA LYS A 83 1.06 -0.10 -2.46
C LYS A 83 1.33 1.40 -2.59
N ALA A 84 1.31 2.14 -1.49
CA ALA A 84 1.64 3.56 -1.49
C ALA A 84 3.11 3.79 -1.90
N LEU A 85 4.06 3.00 -1.36
CA LEU A 85 5.45 3.04 -1.81
C LEU A 85 5.58 2.77 -3.32
N SER A 86 4.79 1.84 -3.85
CA SER A 86 4.81 1.53 -5.28
C SER A 86 4.30 2.67 -6.17
N LEU A 87 3.40 3.52 -5.69
CA LEU A 87 2.95 4.73 -6.42
C LEU A 87 3.98 5.86 -6.39
N LEU A 88 4.87 5.83 -5.41
CA LEU A 88 5.85 6.88 -5.15
C LEU A 88 7.28 6.48 -5.55
N ASP A 89 7.45 5.33 -6.19
CA ASP A 89 8.76 4.74 -6.50
C ASP A 89 9.66 4.62 -5.26
N GLY A 90 9.04 4.40 -4.10
CA GLY A 90 9.70 4.33 -2.79
C GLY A 90 10.43 3.01 -2.56
N ALA A 91 11.51 3.07 -1.77
CA ALA A 91 12.26 1.88 -1.36
C ALA A 91 11.37 0.91 -0.56
N ARG A 92 11.44 -0.37 -0.91
CA ARG A 92 10.64 -1.43 -0.29
C ARG A 92 11.42 -2.13 0.84
N PRO A 93 10.72 -2.75 1.81
CA PRO A 93 11.37 -3.60 2.80
C PRO A 93 12.20 -4.72 2.17
N ASN A 94 13.32 -5.07 2.80
CA ASN A 94 14.15 -6.19 2.38
C ASN A 94 13.36 -7.51 2.52
N SER A 95 13.46 -8.39 1.52
CA SER A 95 12.80 -9.70 1.47
C SER A 95 13.08 -10.57 2.69
N LYS A 96 14.27 -10.47 3.32
CA LYS A 96 14.57 -11.20 4.57
C LYS A 96 13.73 -10.73 5.76
N GLU A 97 13.60 -9.42 5.94
CA GLU A 97 12.82 -8.85 7.05
C GLU A 97 11.32 -9.10 6.82
N LEU A 98 10.87 -8.97 5.57
CA LEU A 98 9.49 -9.25 5.23
C LEU A 98 9.15 -10.74 5.40
N LYS A 99 10.04 -11.66 5.03
CA LYS A 99 9.82 -13.11 5.27
C LYS A 99 9.58 -13.37 6.76
N LYS A 100 10.44 -12.83 7.64
CA LYS A 100 10.28 -12.95 9.09
C LYS A 100 8.92 -12.42 9.57
N TYR A 101 8.50 -11.26 9.05
CA TYR A 101 7.19 -10.68 9.36
C TYR A 101 6.04 -11.59 8.91
N LEU A 102 6.08 -12.08 7.67
CA LEU A 102 5.04 -12.95 7.10
C LEU A 102 4.93 -14.27 7.87
N ASP A 103 6.06 -14.89 8.23
CA ASP A 103 6.10 -16.13 9.00
C ASP A 103 5.41 -15.96 10.37
N GLU A 104 5.65 -14.84 11.05
CA GLU A 104 5.01 -14.54 12.34
C GLU A 104 3.47 -14.47 12.24
N PHE A 105 2.97 -13.80 11.20
CA PHE A 105 1.53 -13.61 11.02
C PHE A 105 0.85 -14.85 10.42
N LEU A 106 1.55 -15.61 9.57
CA LEU A 106 1.05 -16.86 9.01
C LEU A 106 0.79 -17.88 10.12
N ALA A 107 1.69 -18.01 11.09
CA ALA A 107 1.52 -18.92 12.24
C ALA A 107 0.26 -18.63 13.07
N LYS A 108 -0.27 -17.40 13.00
CA LYS A 108 -1.45 -16.92 13.73
C LYS A 108 -2.69 -16.79 12.83
N ALA A 109 -2.59 -17.10 11.54
CA ALA A 109 -3.65 -16.87 10.58
C ALA A 109 -4.71 -17.96 10.64
N THR A 110 -5.95 -17.58 10.98
CA THR A 110 -7.08 -18.51 11.13
C THR A 110 -8.20 -18.26 10.12
N SER A 111 -8.04 -17.28 9.22
CA SER A 111 -9.05 -16.93 8.23
C SER A 111 -8.48 -16.81 6.83
N VAL A 112 -9.27 -17.24 5.84
CA VAL A 112 -8.94 -17.11 4.41
C VAL A 112 -8.66 -15.65 4.04
N LYS A 113 -9.40 -14.70 4.61
CA LYS A 113 -9.16 -13.26 4.39
C LYS A 113 -7.73 -12.88 4.79
N ARG A 114 -7.28 -13.28 5.98
CA ARG A 114 -5.93 -12.94 6.46
C ARG A 114 -4.85 -13.60 5.60
N LEU A 115 -5.05 -14.87 5.22
CA LEU A 115 -4.14 -15.57 4.31
C LEU A 115 -4.04 -14.89 2.94
N ALA A 116 -5.17 -14.46 2.37
CA ALA A 116 -5.18 -13.72 1.10
C ALA A 116 -4.42 -12.39 1.18
N ILE A 117 -4.48 -11.70 2.33
CA ILE A 117 -3.73 -10.46 2.56
C ILE A 117 -2.23 -10.75 2.64
N LEU A 118 -1.81 -11.76 3.42
CA LEU A 118 -0.41 -12.18 3.49
C LEU A 118 0.13 -12.59 2.10
N PHE A 119 -0.68 -13.28 1.31
CA PHE A 119 -0.33 -13.65 -0.06
C PHE A 119 -0.13 -12.41 -0.94
N SER A 120 -1.03 -11.43 -0.84
CA SER A 120 -0.95 -10.17 -1.59
C SER A 120 0.31 -9.37 -1.22
N ILE A 121 0.68 -9.32 0.06
CA ILE A 121 1.92 -8.71 0.54
C ILE A 121 3.13 -9.40 -0.11
N ALA A 122 3.16 -10.75 -0.08
CA ALA A 122 4.25 -11.53 -0.67
C ALA A 122 4.36 -11.33 -2.19
N GLN A 123 3.23 -11.16 -2.90
CA GLN A 123 3.22 -10.86 -4.34
C GLN A 123 3.74 -9.45 -4.66
N THR A 124 3.44 -8.47 -3.80
CA THR A 124 3.77 -7.06 -4.07
C THR A 124 5.29 -6.88 -4.23
N LEU A 125 6.12 -7.66 -3.53
CA LEU A 125 7.58 -7.61 -3.64
C LEU A 125 8.17 -8.45 -4.79
N ASP A 126 7.47 -9.47 -5.26
CA ASP A 126 7.95 -10.37 -6.33
C ASP A 126 8.06 -9.64 -7.68
N LEU A 127 7.25 -8.60 -7.88
CA LEU A 127 7.33 -7.71 -9.05
C LEU A 127 8.61 -6.84 -9.08
N SER A 128 9.37 -6.79 -7.99
CA SER A 128 10.62 -6.01 -7.88
C SER A 128 11.91 -6.85 -7.81
N GLU A 129 11.83 -8.17 -7.61
CA GLU A 129 13.01 -9.04 -7.51
C GLU A 129 13.13 -9.95 -8.74
N GLN A 130 13.83 -9.47 -9.78
CA GLN A 130 14.58 -10.36 -10.70
C GLN A 130 15.88 -10.88 -10.05
N SER A 131 15.85 -11.20 -8.75
CA SER A 131 17.02 -11.56 -7.97
C SER A 131 16.83 -12.95 -7.37
N GLU A 132 17.50 -13.95 -7.96
CA GLU A 132 17.45 -15.37 -7.62
C GLU A 132 17.87 -15.72 -6.17
N ARG A 133 18.23 -14.75 -5.33
CA ARG A 133 18.84 -15.02 -4.01
C ARG A 133 17.87 -15.20 -2.84
N PHE A 134 16.66 -14.65 -2.88
CA PHE A 134 15.68 -14.81 -1.78
C PHE A 134 14.24 -14.83 -2.28
N SER A 135 13.87 -15.90 -2.99
CA SER A 135 12.50 -16.02 -3.50
C SER A 135 11.48 -16.18 -2.37
N LEU A 136 10.48 -15.28 -2.32
CA LEU A 136 9.28 -15.46 -1.48
C LEU A 136 8.39 -16.63 -1.94
N LYS A 137 8.84 -17.46 -2.90
CA LYS A 137 8.14 -18.63 -3.43
C LYS A 137 7.76 -19.63 -2.33
N GLU A 138 8.65 -19.89 -1.37
CA GLU A 138 8.36 -20.79 -0.25
C GLU A 138 7.22 -20.25 0.63
N VAL A 139 7.23 -18.95 0.93
CA VAL A 139 6.20 -18.29 1.74
C VAL A 139 4.86 -18.28 1.00
N LYS A 140 4.87 -17.95 -0.29
CA LYS A 140 3.68 -17.98 -1.16
C LYS A 140 3.06 -19.37 -1.21
N GLU A 141 3.88 -20.40 -1.37
CA GLU A 141 3.40 -21.78 -1.40
C GLU A 141 2.85 -22.21 -0.03
N GLY A 142 3.53 -21.86 1.07
CA GLY A 142 3.01 -22.11 2.42
C GLY A 142 1.65 -21.47 2.67
N ILE A 143 1.46 -20.21 2.27
CA ILE A 143 0.16 -19.53 2.37
C ILE A 143 -0.89 -20.23 1.50
N ARG A 144 -0.53 -20.63 0.28
CA ARG A 144 -1.44 -21.33 -0.64
C ARG A 144 -1.92 -22.66 -0.06
N GLN A 145 -1.02 -23.44 0.52
CA GLN A 145 -1.36 -24.72 1.15
C GLN A 145 -2.30 -24.51 2.35
N GLU A 146 -2.07 -23.48 3.16
CA GLU A 146 -2.98 -23.19 4.29
C GLU A 146 -4.36 -22.70 3.82
N ILE A 147 -4.44 -21.95 2.71
CA ILE A 147 -5.74 -21.60 2.09
C ILE A 147 -6.48 -22.88 1.67
N LEU A 148 -5.80 -23.79 0.97
CA LEU A 148 -6.40 -25.05 0.51
C LEU A 148 -6.84 -25.96 1.66
N ARG A 149 -6.18 -25.89 2.82
CA ARG A 149 -6.56 -26.65 4.02
C ARG A 149 -7.87 -26.16 4.66
N ILE A 150 -8.17 -24.87 4.55
CA ILE A 150 -9.34 -24.24 5.21
C ILE A 150 -10.61 -24.34 4.34
N LEU A 151 -10.46 -24.49 3.02
CA LEU A 151 -11.56 -24.66 2.06
C LEU A 151 -12.07 -26.10 2.01
#